data_AF-A0A371NCB6-F1
#
_entry.id   AF-A0A371NCB6-F1
#
_cell.length_a   1.000
_cell.length_b   1.000
_cell.length_c   1.000
_cell.angle_alpha   90.00
_cell.angle_beta   90.00
_cell.angle_gamma   90.00
#
_symmetry.space_group_name_H-M   'P 1'
#
loop_
_entity.id
_entity.type
_entity.pdbx_description
1 polymer ?
#
loop_
_entity_poly.entity_id
_entity_poly.type
_entity_poly.pdbx_seq_one_letter_code
_entity_poly.pdbx_strand_id
1 'polypeptide(L)'
;MDIEAKMTALHVPAGIVAAVVSFYLSNGSIAVFGKNQALGTFAGLVILLIVGNIAERLFGKDEVGGFKGWLWSGIVPFFFIWFVVWAILITSTTITP
;
A
#
# COMPACT_ATOMS: atom_id res chain seq x y z
N MET A 1 -14.74 -8.57 -15.50
CA MET A 1 -14.14 -7.27 -15.14
C MET A 1 -12.99 -7.00 -16.08
N ASP A 2 -12.91 -5.76 -16.54
CA ASP A 2 -11.77 -5.22 -17.27
C ASP A 2 -10.46 -5.33 -16.44
N ILE A 3 -9.30 -5.38 -17.11
CA ILE A 3 -8.00 -5.60 -16.48
C ILE A 3 -7.63 -4.44 -15.54
N GLU A 4 -7.96 -3.20 -15.90
CA GLU A 4 -7.68 -2.01 -15.09
C GLU A 4 -8.49 -2.05 -13.79
N ALA A 5 -9.74 -2.54 -13.89
CA ALA A 5 -10.60 -2.77 -12.73
C ALA A 5 -10.07 -3.90 -11.82
N LYS A 6 -9.59 -5.01 -12.39
CA LYS A 6 -8.97 -6.11 -11.62
C LYS A 6 -7.70 -5.65 -10.90
N MET A 7 -6.86 -4.88 -11.58
CA MET A 7 -5.65 -4.28 -11.03
C MET A 7 -5.95 -3.37 -9.85
N THR A 8 -6.93 -2.48 -10.02
CA THR A 8 -7.37 -1.57 -8.97
C THR A 8 -7.95 -2.35 -7.79
N ALA A 9 -8.79 -3.35 -8.05
CA ALA A 9 -9.41 -4.20 -7.03
C ALA A 9 -8.39 -5.02 -6.22
N LEU A 10 -7.22 -5.33 -6.78
CA LEU A 10 -6.13 -5.97 -6.05
C LEU A 10 -5.32 -4.97 -5.21
N HIS A 11 -5.01 -3.80 -5.78
CA HIS A 11 -4.14 -2.80 -5.15
C HIS A 11 -4.82 -2.00 -4.05
N VAL A 12 -6.13 -1.77 -4.12
CA VAL A 12 -6.88 -1.03 -3.10
C VAL A 12 -6.85 -1.76 -1.74
N PRO A 13 -7.26 -3.03 -1.61
CA PRO A 13 -7.14 -3.76 -0.35
C PRO A 13 -5.70 -3.88 0.14
N ALA A 14 -4.75 -4.08 -0.79
CA ALA A 14 -3.34 -4.11 -0.44
C ALA A 14 -2.83 -2.79 0.15
N GLY A 15 -3.33 -1.64 -0.34
CA GLY A 15 -3.04 -0.33 0.22
C GLY A 15 -3.53 -0.18 1.66
N ILE A 16 -4.70 -0.77 1.98
CA ILE A 16 -5.21 -0.82 3.36
C ILE A 16 -4.28 -1.65 4.25
N VAL A 17 -3.88 -2.83 3.79
CA VAL A 17 -2.93 -3.69 4.52
C VAL A 17 -1.61 -2.96 4.74
N ALA A 18 -1.10 -2.29 3.71
CA ALA A 18 0.12 -1.49 3.79
C ALA A 18 -0.01 -0.35 4.81
N ALA A 19 -1.16 0.32 4.89
CA ALA A 19 -1.40 1.38 5.87
C ALA A 19 -1.35 0.86 7.30
N VAL A 20 -1.99 -0.28 7.57
CA VAL A 20 -1.99 -0.91 8.89
C VAL A 20 -0.57 -1.34 9.29
N VAL A 21 0.16 -1.98 8.38
CA VAL A 21 1.56 -2.36 8.62
C VAL A 21 2.43 -1.13 8.87
N SER A 22 2.28 -0.09 8.05
CA SER A 22 3.02 1.17 8.19
C SER A 22 2.75 1.85 9.52
N PHE A 23 1.49 1.84 9.98
CA PHE A 23 1.09 2.40 11.27
C PHE A 23 1.82 1.70 12.43
N TYR A 24 1.78 0.36 12.51
CA TYR A 24 2.43 -0.36 13.61
C TYR A 24 3.95 -0.19 13.63
N LEU A 25 4.57 -0.10 12.45
CA LEU A 25 6.02 0.11 12.31
C LEU A 25 6.45 1.56 12.60
N SER A 26 5.55 2.53 12.49
CA SER A 26 5.90 3.96 12.60
C SER A 26 5.46 4.65 13.89
N ASN A 27 4.43 4.16 14.56
CA ASN A 27 3.83 4.84 15.72
C ASN A 27 4.52 4.53 17.07
N GLY A 28 5.45 3.57 17.12
CA GLY A 28 6.08 3.12 18.38
C GLY A 28 5.45 1.89 19.04
N SER A 29 4.49 1.21 18.39
CA SER A 29 3.85 -0.01 18.91
C SER A 29 4.82 -1.18 19.05
N ILE A 30 5.91 -1.17 18.29
CA ILE A 30 6.97 -2.19 18.35
C ILE A 30 8.20 -1.56 19.01
N ALA A 31 8.48 -1.96 20.25
CA ALA A 31 9.53 -1.37 21.08
C ALA A 31 10.93 -1.35 20.43
N VAL A 32 11.26 -2.40 19.66
CA VAL A 32 12.56 -2.52 18.95
C VAL A 32 12.73 -1.42 17.89
N PHE A 33 11.65 -0.96 17.27
CA PHE A 33 11.69 0.02 16.19
C PHE A 33 11.45 1.46 16.66
N GLY A 34 10.83 1.64 17.84
CA GLY A 34 10.45 2.96 18.33
C GLY A 34 9.52 3.70 17.34
N LYS A 35 9.49 5.03 17.44
CA LYS A 35 8.76 5.87 16.47
C LYS A 35 9.61 6.05 15.20
N ASN A 36 9.29 5.31 14.14
CA ASN A 36 10.07 5.29 12.92
C ASN A 36 9.20 5.42 11.66
N GLN A 37 8.93 6.67 11.27
CA GLN A 37 8.13 6.99 10.08
C GLN A 37 8.77 6.44 8.79
N ALA A 38 10.10 6.49 8.68
CA ALA A 38 10.82 6.00 7.51
C ALA A 38 10.63 4.49 7.31
N LEU A 39 10.64 3.70 8.40
CA LEU A 39 10.38 2.26 8.35
C LEU A 39 8.94 1.96 7.91
N GLY A 40 7.96 2.74 8.39
CA GLY A 40 6.58 2.65 7.92
C GLY A 40 6.47 2.90 6.42
N THR A 41 7.08 3.97 5.91
CA THR A 41 7.12 4.27 4.48
C THR A 41 7.77 3.14 3.68
N PHE A 42 8.92 2.64 4.14
CA PHE A 42 9.63 1.55 3.48
C PHE A 42 8.77 0.29 3.37
N ALA A 43 8.06 -0.09 4.43
CA ALA A 43 7.19 -1.26 4.42
C ALA A 43 6.06 -1.14 3.41
N GLY A 44 5.41 0.03 3.30
CA GLY A 44 4.36 0.23 2.30
C GLY A 44 4.87 0.14 0.86
N LEU A 45 6.08 0.66 0.59
CA LEU A 45 6.72 0.52 -0.73
C LEU A 45 7.07 -0.94 -1.05
N VAL A 46 7.56 -1.70 -0.07
CA VAL A 46 7.83 -3.14 -0.25
C VAL A 46 6.54 -3.90 -0.57
N ILE A 47 5.45 -3.60 0.13
CA ILE A 47 4.15 -4.23 -0.13
C ILE A 47 3.64 -3.89 -1.53
N LEU A 48 3.77 -2.64 -1.98
CA LEU A 48 3.41 -2.23 -3.34
C LEU A 48 4.15 -3.08 -4.39
N LEU A 49 5.46 -3.25 -4.25
CA LEU A 49 6.27 -4.05 -5.18
C LEU A 49 5.87 -5.53 -5.18
N ILE A 50 5.59 -6.09 -4.00
CA ILE A 50 5.11 -7.47 -3.87
C ILE A 50 3.76 -7.64 -4.60
N VAL A 51 2.83 -6.70 -4.41
CA VAL A 51 1.50 -6.76 -5.01
C VAL A 51 1.56 -6.57 -6.52
N GLY A 52 2.44 -5.68 -7.02
CA GLY A 52 2.71 -5.54 -8.46
C GLY A 52 3.18 -6.86 -9.08
N ASN A 53 4.15 -7.53 -8.44
CA ASN A 53 4.62 -8.84 -8.88
C ASN A 53 3.54 -9.93 -8.82
N ILE A 54 2.66 -9.90 -7.80
CA ILE A 54 1.51 -10.81 -7.72
C ILE A 54 0.54 -10.54 -8.87
N ALA A 55 0.26 -9.27 -9.17
CA ALA A 55 -0.63 -8.89 -10.25
C ALA A 55 -0.15 -9.37 -11.62
N GLU A 56 1.14 -9.20 -11.92
CA GLU A 56 1.74 -9.73 -13.16
C GLU A 56 1.58 -11.26 -13.27
N ARG A 57 1.70 -11.99 -12.16
CA ARG A 57 1.52 -13.45 -12.12
C ARG A 57 0.07 -13.88 -12.25
N LEU A 58 -0.87 -13.14 -11.68
CA LEU A 58 -2.29 -13.48 -11.68
C LEU A 58 -2.98 -13.13 -13.00
N PHE A 59 -2.59 -12.02 -13.62
CA PHE A 59 -3.30 -11.48 -14.78
C PHE A 59 -2.51 -11.55 -16.09
N GLY A 60 -1.24 -11.93 -16.03
CA GLY A 60 -0.36 -12.03 -17.20
C GLY A 60 0.32 -10.70 -17.51
N LYS A 61 1.65 -10.74 -17.59
CA LYS A 61 2.52 -9.55 -17.72
C LYS A 61 2.18 -8.64 -18.91
N ASP A 62 1.73 -9.21 -20.02
CA ASP A 62 1.36 -8.46 -21.21
C ASP A 62 -0.01 -7.79 -21.07
N GLU A 63 -0.95 -8.43 -20.35
CA GLU A 63 -2.30 -7.89 -20.14
C GLU A 63 -2.31 -6.71 -19.17
N VAL A 64 -1.42 -6.70 -18.18
CA VAL A 64 -1.32 -5.58 -17.22
C VAL A 64 -0.82 -4.27 -17.82
N GLY A 65 -0.47 -4.24 -19.12
CA GLY A 65 -0.09 -3.01 -19.82
C GLY A 65 1.29 -2.46 -19.41
N GLY A 66 2.15 -3.33 -18.87
CA GLY A 66 3.49 -2.98 -18.40
C GLY A 66 3.49 -1.88 -17.32
N PHE A 67 4.54 -1.05 -17.31
CA PHE A 67 4.69 -0.01 -16.30
C PHE A 67 3.56 1.03 -16.33
N LYS A 68 3.05 1.41 -17.50
CA LYS A 68 1.99 2.42 -17.61
C LYS A 68 0.68 1.91 -17.00
N GLY A 69 0.30 0.66 -17.30
CA GLY A 69 -0.89 0.05 -16.71
C GLY A 69 -0.74 -0.17 -15.21
N TRP A 70 0.42 -0.64 -14.76
CA TRP A 70 0.70 -0.76 -13.33
C TRP A 70 0.71 0.60 -12.61
N LEU A 71 1.24 1.66 -13.23
CA LEU A 71 1.27 3.00 -12.65
C LEU A 71 -0.14 3.52 -12.37
N TRP A 72 -1.02 3.50 -13.37
CA TRP A 72 -2.35 4.12 -13.26
C TRP A 72 -3.36 3.24 -12.54
N SER A 73 -3.35 1.93 -12.77
CA SER A 73 -4.34 1.00 -12.22
C SER A 73 -3.84 0.25 -10.98
N GLY A 74 -2.58 0.41 -10.61
CA GLY A 74 -1.98 -0.23 -9.43
C GLY A 74 -1.37 0.76 -8.44
N ILE A 75 -0.29 1.44 -8.84
CA ILE A 75 0.48 2.36 -8.00
C ILE A 75 -0.39 3.50 -7.49
N VAL A 76 -1.03 4.26 -8.37
CA VAL A 76 -1.87 5.41 -7.99
C VAL A 76 -2.98 5.03 -7.00
N PRO A 77 -3.85 4.04 -7.28
CA PRO A 77 -4.91 3.66 -6.33
C PRO A 77 -4.34 3.09 -5.02
N PHE A 78 -3.25 2.31 -5.07
CA PHE A 78 -2.57 1.84 -3.87
C PHE A 78 -2.10 3.00 -3.00
N PHE A 79 -1.35 3.94 -3.57
CA PHE A 79 -0.77 5.07 -2.84
C PHE A 79 -1.85 5.94 -2.22
N PHE A 80 -2.92 6.22 -2.97
CA PHE A 80 -4.03 7.03 -2.46
C PHE A 80 -4.65 6.40 -1.21
N ILE A 81 -5.01 5.12 -1.29
CA ILE A 81 -5.62 4.40 -0.16
C ILE A 81 -4.63 4.24 1.00
N TRP A 82 -3.39 3.86 0.69
CA TRP A 82 -2.33 3.69 1.67
C TRP A 82 -2.10 4.98 2.48
N PHE A 83 -1.89 6.11 1.80
CA PHE A 83 -1.64 7.38 2.47
C PHE A 83 -2.85 7.85 3.29
N VAL A 84 -4.06 7.79 2.74
CA VAL A 84 -5.27 8.22 3.44
C VAL A 84 -5.50 7.38 4.70
N VAL A 85 -5.48 6.06 4.59
CA VAL A 85 -5.71 5.17 5.74
C VAL A 85 -4.60 5.33 6.77
N TRP A 86 -3.34 5.42 6.34
CA TRP A 86 -2.22 5.59 7.28
C TRP A 86 -2.27 6.93 8.01
N ALA A 87 -2.61 8.01 7.31
CA ALA A 87 -2.81 9.33 7.92
C ALA A 87 -3.95 9.32 8.94
N ILE A 88 -5.08 8.67 8.64
CA ILE A 88 -6.20 8.50 9.58
C ILE A 88 -5.74 7.76 10.85
N LEU A 89 -5.01 6.64 10.69
CA LEU A 89 -4.54 5.83 11.82
C LEU A 89 -3.51 6.57 12.69
N ILE A 90 -2.55 7.27 12.08
CA ILE A 90 -1.61 8.09 12.85
C ILE A 90 -2.37 9.18 13.61
N THR A 91 -3.28 9.87 12.91
CA THR A 91 -4.01 11.01 13.47
C THR A 91 -4.89 10.59 14.65
N SER A 92 -5.55 9.42 14.58
CA SER A 92 -6.39 8.93 15.68
C SER A 92 -5.61 8.72 16.98
N THR A 93 -4.33 8.33 16.89
CA THR A 93 -3.44 8.20 18.08
C THR A 93 -2.84 9.50 18.58
N THR A 94 -2.89 10.58 17.79
CA THR A 94 -2.38 11.89 18.19
C THR A 94 -3.44 12.80 18.79
N ILE A 95 -4.71 12.59 18.43
CA ILE A 95 -5.84 13.42 18.90
C ILE A 95 -6.50 12.84 20.16
N THR A 96 -6.33 11.55 20.44
CA THR A 96 -6.76 10.97 21.71
C THR A 96 -5.71 11.27 22.80
N PRO A 97 -6.06 12.05 23.85
CA PRO A 97 -5.15 12.42 24.94
C PRO A 97 -4.82 11.25 25.87
#